data_AF-A0A931HG55-F1
#
_entry.id   AF-A0A931HG55-F1
#
_cell.length_a   1.000
_cell.length_b   1.000
_cell.length_c   1.000
_cell.angle_alpha   90.00
_cell.angle_beta   90.00
_cell.angle_gamma   90.00
#
_symmetry.space_group_name_H-M   'P 1'
#
loop_
_entity.id
_entity.type
_entity.pdbx_description
1 polymer ?
#
loop_
_entity_poly.entity_id
_entity_poly.type
_entity_poly.pdbx_seq_one_letter_code
_entity_poly.pdbx_strand_id
1 'polypeptide(L)'
;MSVDRSADPLRLAAGAATVLAGAVGSAMGVSMDLARRLPGVASAIDGLEARGDAALRAADAAVDRVLRVVVRKVVQAALLEVDITAVVRDHVDLDAIAEGIDVGRIVDRVDIDGIAERIDIDRILDRVDIDGVAARVDVEKIIARVDIDGIAARLDLTPILDRVDIDAIAARVDVDAIIRRVDLIGLAGTVIEGVDLPEIIRESTGTMSTEAVQGVRTQGMRADDAVSGFVGRMFGRHPEHHEHEGQG
;
A
#
# COMPACT_ATOMS: atom_id res chain seq x y z
N MET A 1 -34.65 -39.70 55.00
CA MET A 1 -34.27 -41.13 54.97
C MET A 1 -35.18 -41.84 53.97
N SER A 2 -34.85 -41.73 52.69
CA SER A 2 -35.56 -42.39 51.60
C SER A 2 -34.85 -43.72 51.32
N VAL A 3 -35.50 -44.81 51.69
CA VAL A 3 -35.03 -46.18 51.44
C VAL A 3 -35.10 -46.44 49.95
N ASP A 4 -33.95 -46.42 49.28
CA ASP A 4 -33.80 -46.87 47.91
C ASP A 4 -34.12 -48.37 47.85
N ARG A 5 -35.32 -48.71 47.36
CA ARG A 5 -35.68 -50.08 47.02
C ARG A 5 -35.11 -50.38 45.65
N SER A 6 -33.81 -50.54 45.58
CA SER A 6 -33.18 -51.26 44.48
C SER A 6 -33.70 -52.70 44.52
N ALA A 7 -34.59 -53.02 43.58
CA ALA A 7 -35.05 -54.39 43.38
C ALA A 7 -33.83 -55.24 43.03
N ASP A 8 -33.35 -55.98 44.03
CA ASP A 8 -32.20 -56.86 43.96
C ASP A 8 -32.40 -57.84 42.79
N PRO A 9 -31.55 -57.81 41.74
CA PRO A 9 -31.73 -58.63 40.53
C PRO A 9 -31.82 -60.11 40.84
N LEU A 10 -31.19 -60.57 41.94
CA LEU A 10 -31.29 -61.93 42.45
C LEU A 10 -32.72 -62.31 42.88
N ARG A 11 -33.47 -61.38 43.47
CA ARG A 11 -34.87 -61.61 43.87
C ARG A 11 -35.82 -61.66 42.67
N LEU A 12 -35.52 -60.89 41.64
CA LEU A 12 -36.28 -60.88 40.39
C LEU A 12 -36.03 -62.14 39.56
N ALA A 13 -34.78 -62.62 39.52
CA ALA A 13 -34.41 -63.90 38.92
C ALA A 13 -35.02 -65.09 39.68
N ALA A 14 -35.00 -65.08 41.01
CA ALA A 14 -35.62 -66.11 41.84
C ALA A 14 -37.14 -66.20 41.60
N GLY A 15 -37.83 -65.04 41.51
CA GLY A 15 -39.25 -64.98 41.19
C GLY A 15 -39.59 -65.55 39.82
N ALA A 16 -38.77 -65.28 38.80
CA ALA A 16 -38.95 -65.82 37.45
C ALA A 16 -38.74 -67.35 37.39
N ALA A 17 -37.75 -67.88 38.12
CA ALA A 17 -37.49 -69.31 38.20
C ALA A 17 -38.66 -70.09 38.83
N THR A 18 -39.32 -69.54 39.85
CA THR A 18 -40.51 -70.16 40.46
C THR A 18 -41.72 -70.21 39.52
N VAL A 19 -41.87 -69.23 38.63
CA VAL A 19 -42.97 -69.21 37.64
C VAL A 19 -42.74 -70.28 36.57
N LEU A 20 -41.50 -70.49 36.13
CA LEU A 20 -41.15 -71.55 35.18
C LEU A 20 -41.27 -72.95 35.79
N ALA A 21 -40.92 -73.13 37.07
CA ALA A 21 -41.08 -74.40 37.77
C ALA A 21 -42.56 -74.82 37.93
N GLY A 22 -43.48 -73.85 38.11
CA GLY A 22 -44.91 -74.12 38.24
C GLY A 22 -45.59 -74.64 36.96
N ALA A 23 -45.07 -74.30 35.78
CA ALA A 23 -45.66 -74.69 34.49
C ALA A 23 -45.26 -76.10 34.04
N VAL A 24 -44.08 -76.60 34.45
CA VAL A 24 -43.59 -77.93 34.06
C VAL A 24 -44.25 -79.05 34.88
N GLY A 25 -44.66 -78.78 36.12
CA GLY A 25 -45.21 -79.78 37.04
C GLY A 25 -46.57 -80.38 36.64
N SER A 26 -47.39 -79.67 35.87
CA SER A 26 -48.76 -80.11 35.56
C SER A 26 -48.91 -81.01 34.33
N ALA A 27 -47.84 -81.24 33.55
CA ALA A 27 -47.92 -81.98 32.28
C ALA A 27 -47.38 -83.43 32.32
N MET A 28 -46.66 -83.83 33.37
CA MET A 28 -45.94 -85.13 33.41
C MET A 28 -46.79 -86.34 33.90
N GLY A 29 -48.12 -86.28 33.82
CA GLY A 29 -49.01 -87.28 34.41
C GLY A 29 -49.65 -88.32 33.47
N VAL A 30 -49.46 -88.22 32.15
CA VAL A 30 -50.16 -89.12 31.21
C VAL A 30 -49.15 -90.01 30.47
N SER A 31 -49.09 -91.29 30.85
CA SER A 31 -48.28 -92.30 30.17
C SER A 31 -48.70 -92.43 28.69
N MET A 32 -47.77 -92.12 27.79
CA MET A 32 -47.95 -92.03 26.32
C MET A 32 -48.44 -93.34 25.66
N ASP A 33 -48.44 -94.45 26.39
CA ASP A 33 -48.83 -95.78 25.93
C ASP A 33 -50.36 -96.01 25.96
N LEU A 34 -51.11 -95.24 26.77
CA LEU A 34 -52.57 -95.34 26.85
C LEU A 34 -53.30 -94.49 25.79
N ALA A 35 -52.60 -93.48 25.24
CA ALA A 35 -53.15 -92.46 24.34
C ALA A 35 -53.47 -92.99 22.93
N ARG A 36 -52.82 -94.07 22.48
CA ARG A 36 -52.93 -94.56 21.08
C ARG A 36 -54.16 -95.42 20.79
N ARG A 37 -54.98 -95.77 21.80
CA ARG A 37 -56.11 -96.70 21.64
C ARG A 37 -57.50 -96.07 21.77
N LEU A 38 -57.59 -94.76 21.98
CA LEU A 38 -58.87 -94.07 22.20
C LEU A 38 -59.18 -93.08 21.06
N PRO A 39 -60.30 -93.24 20.32
CA PRO A 39 -60.76 -92.24 19.36
C PRO A 39 -61.13 -90.95 20.11
N GLY A 40 -60.54 -89.82 19.72
CA GLY A 40 -60.71 -88.50 20.35
C GLY A 40 -59.46 -87.91 20.99
N VAL A 41 -58.35 -88.65 21.04
CA VAL A 41 -57.08 -88.18 21.64
C VAL A 41 -56.33 -87.19 20.74
N ALA A 42 -56.47 -87.27 19.42
CA ALA A 42 -55.80 -86.35 18.49
C ALA A 42 -56.20 -84.88 18.73
N SER A 43 -57.50 -84.59 18.88
CA SER A 43 -57.97 -83.22 19.15
C SER A 43 -57.57 -82.69 20.53
N ALA A 44 -57.37 -83.59 21.51
CA ALA A 44 -56.85 -83.22 22.81
C ALA A 44 -55.36 -82.87 22.75
N ILE A 45 -54.57 -83.57 21.92
CA ILE A 45 -53.16 -83.29 21.67
C ILE A 45 -53.01 -81.97 20.91
N ASP A 46 -53.80 -81.74 19.85
CA ASP A 46 -53.77 -80.47 19.10
C ASP A 46 -54.12 -79.27 20.00
N GLY A 47 -55.09 -79.45 20.90
CA GLY A 47 -55.45 -78.44 21.89
C GLY A 47 -54.39 -78.20 22.98
N LEU A 48 -53.56 -79.19 23.27
CA LEU A 48 -52.40 -79.07 24.16
C LEU A 48 -51.23 -78.38 23.47
N GLU A 49 -50.96 -78.71 22.20
CA GLU A 49 -49.91 -78.10 21.39
C GLU A 49 -50.17 -76.60 21.17
N ALA A 50 -51.39 -76.22 20.78
CA ALA A 50 -51.76 -74.81 20.61
C ALA A 50 -51.65 -73.99 21.91
N ARG A 51 -51.95 -74.61 23.06
CA ARG A 51 -51.77 -73.99 24.38
C ARG A 51 -50.29 -73.91 24.78
N GLY A 52 -49.49 -74.92 24.43
CA GLY A 52 -48.04 -74.92 24.58
C GLY A 52 -47.39 -73.76 23.80
N ASP A 53 -47.76 -73.58 22.53
CA ASP A 53 -47.25 -72.50 21.69
C ASP A 53 -47.63 -71.11 22.20
N ALA A 54 -48.83 -70.97 22.77
CA ALA A 54 -49.25 -69.71 23.39
C ALA A 54 -48.45 -69.44 24.69
N ALA A 55 -48.23 -70.47 25.51
CA ALA A 55 -47.45 -70.38 26.74
C ALA A 55 -45.98 -70.05 26.47
N LEU A 56 -45.38 -70.67 25.44
CA LEU A 56 -44.01 -70.40 25.02
C LEU A 56 -43.85 -68.96 24.52
N ARG A 57 -44.77 -68.46 23.68
CA ARG A 57 -44.74 -67.07 23.20
C ARG A 57 -44.92 -66.04 24.32
N ALA A 58 -45.79 -66.33 25.29
CA ALA A 58 -45.97 -65.47 26.44
C ALA A 58 -44.74 -65.45 27.35
N ALA A 59 -44.09 -66.61 27.53
CA ALA A 59 -42.84 -66.74 28.26
C ALA A 59 -41.72 -65.96 27.57
N ASP A 60 -41.59 -66.09 26.26
CA ASP A 60 -40.59 -65.39 25.45
C ASP A 60 -40.74 -63.86 25.55
N ALA A 61 -41.97 -63.35 25.41
CA ALA A 61 -42.26 -61.93 25.56
C ALA A 61 -42.06 -61.41 27.00
N ALA A 62 -42.12 -62.28 28.01
CA ALA A 62 -41.80 -61.94 29.39
C ALA A 62 -40.28 -61.91 29.60
N VAL A 63 -39.56 -62.87 29.05
CA VAL A 63 -38.09 -62.94 29.05
C VAL A 63 -37.50 -61.69 28.39
N ASP A 64 -37.98 -61.31 27.20
CA ASP A 64 -37.50 -60.12 26.48
C ASP A 64 -37.65 -58.81 27.27
N ARG A 65 -38.77 -58.67 27.99
CA ARG A 65 -39.02 -57.49 28.83
C ARG A 65 -38.05 -57.43 30.01
N VAL A 66 -37.81 -58.56 30.67
CA VAL A 66 -36.87 -58.65 31.78
C VAL A 66 -35.44 -58.42 31.28
N LEU A 67 -35.05 -59.08 30.19
CA LEU A 67 -33.73 -58.97 29.60
C LEU A 67 -33.40 -57.53 29.20
N ARG A 68 -34.34 -56.80 28.61
CA ARG A 68 -34.15 -55.38 28.27
C ARG A 68 -33.83 -54.51 29.49
N VAL A 69 -34.50 -54.74 30.61
CA VAL A 69 -34.25 -53.99 31.86
C VAL A 69 -32.89 -54.37 32.46
N VAL A 70 -32.57 -55.66 32.47
CA VAL A 70 -31.29 -56.17 32.98
C VAL A 70 -30.13 -55.66 32.13
N VAL A 71 -30.18 -55.79 30.80
CA VAL A 71 -29.14 -55.29 29.88
C VAL A 71 -28.91 -53.81 30.10
N ARG A 72 -29.97 -52.99 30.20
CA ARG A 72 -29.82 -51.55 30.44
C ARG A 72 -29.10 -51.27 31.76
N LYS A 73 -29.46 -51.97 32.83
CA LYS A 73 -28.81 -51.79 34.14
C LYS A 73 -27.35 -52.24 34.13
N VAL A 74 -27.06 -53.37 33.48
CA VAL A 74 -25.70 -53.90 33.33
C VAL A 74 -24.83 -52.94 32.52
N VAL A 75 -25.33 -52.41 31.40
CA VAL A 75 -24.62 -51.41 30.60
C VAL A 75 -24.36 -50.13 31.39
N GLN A 76 -25.34 -49.64 32.15
CA GLN A 76 -25.16 -48.45 32.98
C GLN A 76 -24.11 -48.66 34.08
N ALA A 77 -24.13 -49.81 34.75
CA ALA A 77 -23.12 -50.15 35.75
C ALA A 77 -21.72 -50.30 35.14
N ALA A 78 -21.62 -50.94 33.97
CA ALA A 78 -20.36 -51.10 33.26
C ALA A 78 -19.77 -49.74 32.83
N LEU A 79 -20.59 -48.81 32.31
CA LEU A 79 -20.13 -47.49 31.88
C LEU A 79 -19.65 -46.59 33.02
N LEU A 80 -20.02 -46.88 34.27
CA LEU A 80 -19.53 -46.15 35.44
C LEU A 80 -18.13 -46.61 35.88
N GLU A 81 -17.81 -47.89 35.65
CA GLU A 81 -16.53 -48.49 36.03
C GLU A 81 -15.48 -48.42 34.90
N VAL A 82 -15.92 -48.25 33.65
CA VAL A 82 -15.01 -48.14 32.50
C VAL A 82 -14.41 -46.74 32.41
N ASP A 83 -13.08 -46.67 32.43
CA ASP A 83 -12.34 -45.46 32.07
C ASP A 83 -12.40 -45.25 30.54
N ILE A 84 -13.33 -44.41 30.11
CA ILE A 84 -13.52 -44.07 28.70
C ILE A 84 -12.26 -43.39 28.12
N THR A 85 -11.48 -42.65 28.92
CA THR A 85 -10.26 -42.02 28.44
C THR A 85 -9.20 -43.07 28.10
N ALA A 86 -9.04 -44.11 28.93
CA ALA A 86 -8.15 -45.24 28.63
C ALA A 86 -8.63 -46.01 27.38
N VAL A 87 -9.94 -46.27 27.27
CA VAL A 87 -10.51 -46.95 26.09
C VAL A 87 -10.25 -46.14 24.82
N VAL A 88 -10.51 -44.83 24.82
CA VAL A 88 -10.24 -43.97 23.65
C VAL A 88 -8.77 -43.93 23.32
N ARG A 89 -7.88 -43.79 24.32
CA ARG A 89 -6.44 -43.73 24.08
C ARG A 89 -5.88 -45.01 23.48
N ASP A 90 -6.34 -46.16 23.95
CA ASP A 90 -5.73 -47.46 23.61
C ASP A 90 -6.40 -48.13 22.41
N HIS A 91 -7.63 -47.75 22.07
CA HIS A 91 -8.45 -48.44 21.06
C HIS A 91 -9.02 -47.52 19.97
N VAL A 92 -8.83 -46.20 20.06
CA VAL A 92 -9.28 -45.26 19.02
C VAL A 92 -8.06 -44.64 18.35
N ASP A 93 -7.98 -44.79 17.03
CA ASP A 93 -7.00 -44.10 16.20
C ASP A 93 -7.38 -42.63 16.05
N LEU A 94 -6.77 -41.77 16.87
CA LEU A 94 -7.02 -40.34 16.86
C LEU A 94 -6.43 -39.67 15.61
N ASP A 95 -5.42 -40.26 14.99
CA ASP A 95 -4.80 -39.73 13.77
C ASP A 95 -5.77 -39.90 12.59
N ALA A 96 -6.37 -41.08 12.45
CA ALA A 96 -7.42 -41.35 11.44
C ALA A 96 -8.65 -40.45 11.63
N ILE A 97 -9.02 -40.15 12.89
CA ILE A 97 -10.09 -39.18 13.18
C ILE A 97 -9.67 -37.76 12.80
N ALA A 98 -8.45 -37.35 13.14
CA ALA A 98 -7.93 -36.02 12.84
C ALA A 98 -7.83 -35.76 11.34
N GLU A 99 -7.48 -36.77 10.54
CA GLU A 99 -7.50 -36.69 9.06
C GLU A 99 -8.89 -36.38 8.50
N GLY A 100 -9.95 -36.82 9.18
CA GLY A 100 -11.34 -36.51 8.82
C GLY A 100 -11.81 -35.10 9.25
N ILE A 101 -11.02 -34.39 10.05
CA ILE A 101 -11.35 -33.04 10.50
C ILE A 101 -10.94 -32.02 9.43
N ASP A 102 -11.94 -31.43 8.78
CA ASP A 102 -11.75 -30.30 7.87
C ASP A 102 -11.47 -29.02 8.69
N VAL A 103 -10.18 -28.76 8.92
CA VAL A 103 -9.71 -27.55 9.61
C VAL A 103 -10.06 -26.29 8.82
N GLY A 104 -10.15 -26.37 7.49
CA GLY A 104 -10.55 -25.24 6.63
C GLY A 104 -11.95 -24.75 6.98
N ARG A 105 -12.93 -25.67 7.03
CA ARG A 105 -14.30 -25.34 7.46
C ARG A 105 -14.39 -24.80 8.90
N ILE A 106 -13.48 -25.22 9.77
CA ILE A 106 -13.40 -24.67 11.15
C ILE A 106 -12.89 -23.23 11.09
N VAL A 107 -11.82 -22.97 10.34
CA VAL A 107 -11.23 -21.63 10.17
C VAL A 107 -12.21 -20.68 9.50
N ASP A 108 -13.00 -21.13 8.52
CA ASP A 108 -14.03 -20.31 7.86
C ASP A 108 -15.14 -19.83 8.82
N ARG A 109 -15.31 -20.52 9.95
CA ARG A 109 -16.25 -20.12 11.02
C ARG A 109 -15.60 -19.25 12.08
N VAL A 110 -14.29 -19.07 12.03
CA VAL A 110 -13.58 -18.14 12.93
C VAL A 110 -13.73 -16.74 12.35
N ASP A 111 -14.43 -15.89 13.09
CA ASP A 111 -14.53 -14.46 12.79
C ASP A 111 -13.22 -13.77 13.14
N ILE A 112 -12.31 -13.70 12.15
CA ILE A 112 -11.00 -13.06 12.30
C ILE A 112 -11.16 -11.55 12.50
N ASP A 113 -12.15 -10.94 11.86
CA ASP A 113 -12.41 -9.49 11.96
C ASP A 113 -12.89 -9.13 13.38
N GLY A 114 -13.83 -9.89 13.93
CA GLY A 114 -14.28 -9.73 15.32
C GLY A 114 -13.21 -10.05 16.37
N ILE A 115 -12.23 -10.91 16.05
CA ILE A 115 -11.05 -11.11 16.90
C ILE A 115 -10.12 -9.90 16.80
N ALA A 116 -9.88 -9.39 15.60
CA ALA A 116 -9.01 -8.23 15.35
C ALA A 116 -9.55 -6.96 16.03
N GLU A 117 -10.86 -6.74 16.05
CA GLU A 117 -11.52 -5.63 16.77
C GLU A 117 -11.29 -5.67 18.29
N ARG A 118 -11.06 -6.86 18.84
CA ARG A 118 -10.76 -7.07 20.27
C ARG A 118 -9.28 -6.96 20.58
N ILE A 119 -8.43 -6.91 19.56
CA ILE A 119 -7.00 -6.67 19.73
C ILE A 119 -6.81 -5.16 19.89
N ASP A 120 -6.44 -4.78 21.10
CA ASP A 120 -5.96 -3.43 21.40
C ASP A 120 -4.56 -3.27 20.81
N ILE A 121 -4.51 -2.70 19.60
CA ILE A 121 -3.26 -2.44 18.87
C ILE A 121 -2.41 -1.42 19.63
N ASP A 122 -3.01 -0.45 20.32
CA ASP A 122 -2.28 0.56 21.08
C ASP A 122 -1.47 -0.10 22.20
N ARG A 123 -2.07 -1.06 22.93
CA ARG A 123 -1.36 -1.85 23.95
C ARG A 123 -0.27 -2.76 23.39
N ILE A 124 -0.40 -3.20 22.15
CA ILE A 124 0.67 -3.95 21.45
C ILE A 124 1.80 -2.99 21.08
N LEU A 125 1.48 -1.81 20.56
CA LEU A 125 2.45 -0.78 20.20
C LEU A 125 3.22 -0.25 21.42
N ASP A 126 2.60 -0.19 22.61
CA ASP A 126 3.30 0.14 23.88
C ASP A 126 4.43 -0.83 24.23
N ARG A 127 4.37 -2.07 23.71
CA ARG A 127 5.43 -3.08 23.86
C ARG A 127 6.46 -3.05 22.73
N VAL A 128 6.19 -2.31 21.66
CA VAL A 128 7.15 -2.14 20.57
C VAL A 128 8.11 -1.03 20.97
N ASP A 129 9.36 -1.40 21.21
CA ASP A 129 10.45 -0.45 21.40
C ASP A 129 10.79 0.23 20.06
N ILE A 130 10.10 1.32 19.76
CA ILE A 130 10.32 2.11 18.55
C ILE A 130 11.72 2.73 18.56
N ASP A 131 12.25 3.09 19.73
CA ASP A 131 13.60 3.63 19.87
C ASP A 131 14.66 2.56 19.53
N GLY A 132 14.45 1.33 19.98
CA GLY A 132 15.29 0.17 19.63
C GLY A 132 15.19 -0.21 18.15
N VAL A 133 14.01 -0.07 17.53
CA VAL A 133 13.86 -0.23 16.07
C VAL A 133 14.58 0.89 15.32
N ALA A 134 14.43 2.14 15.75
CA ALA A 134 15.08 3.30 15.15
C ALA A 134 16.61 3.25 15.30
N ALA A 135 17.14 2.75 16.42
CA ALA A 135 18.58 2.55 16.62
C ALA A 135 19.18 1.51 15.66
N ARG A 136 18.36 0.60 15.12
CA ARG A 136 18.78 -0.37 14.09
C ARG A 136 18.67 0.18 12.68
N VAL A 137 18.01 1.32 12.49
CA VAL A 137 17.96 2.02 11.22
C VAL A 137 19.29 2.73 11.03
N ASP A 138 20.08 2.21 10.09
CA ASP A 138 21.32 2.83 9.64
C ASP A 138 20.98 4.03 8.75
N VAL A 139 20.85 5.19 9.37
CA VAL A 139 20.53 6.46 8.70
C VAL A 139 21.62 6.82 7.68
N GLU A 140 22.88 6.45 7.94
CA GLU A 140 24.00 6.68 7.01
C GLU A 140 23.79 5.95 5.69
N LYS A 141 23.34 4.68 5.74
CA LYS A 141 22.98 3.93 4.52
C LYS A 141 21.76 4.49 3.81
N ILE A 142 20.81 5.07 4.53
CA ILE A 142 19.66 5.73 3.91
C ILE A 142 20.13 6.99 3.18
N ILE A 143 20.94 7.83 3.83
CA ILE A 143 21.51 9.04 3.25
C ILE A 143 22.36 8.71 2.01
N ALA A 144 23.18 7.65 2.06
CA ALA A 144 23.99 7.21 0.92
C ALA A 144 23.15 6.80 -0.32
N ARG A 145 21.86 6.49 -0.14
CA ARG A 145 20.91 6.18 -1.22
C ARG A 145 20.14 7.40 -1.70
N VAL A 146 20.25 8.53 -1.00
CA VAL A 146 19.63 9.79 -1.42
C VAL A 146 20.55 10.44 -2.46
N ASP A 147 20.05 10.55 -3.68
CA ASP A 147 20.70 11.32 -4.74
C ASP A 147 20.46 12.82 -4.50
N ILE A 148 21.37 13.44 -3.75
CA ILE A 148 21.31 14.86 -3.42
C ILE A 148 21.46 15.72 -4.68
N ASP A 149 22.27 15.29 -5.64
CA ASP A 149 22.48 16.01 -6.91
C ASP A 149 21.20 16.00 -7.76
N GLY A 150 20.52 14.85 -7.83
CA GLY A 150 19.23 14.70 -8.50
C GLY A 150 18.10 15.48 -7.82
N ILE A 151 18.13 15.62 -6.49
CA ILE A 151 17.20 16.49 -5.76
C ILE A 151 17.51 17.96 -6.05
N ALA A 152 18.79 18.36 -5.97
CA ALA A 152 19.22 19.73 -6.24
C ALA A 152 18.88 20.18 -7.67
N ALA A 153 19.02 19.30 -8.66
CA ALA A 153 18.65 19.57 -10.05
C ALA A 153 17.14 19.82 -10.25
N ARG A 154 16.30 19.39 -9.31
CA ARG A 154 14.84 19.60 -9.34
C ARG A 154 14.40 20.81 -8.52
N LEU A 155 15.30 21.44 -7.78
CA LEU A 155 15.00 22.67 -7.05
C LEU A 155 14.91 23.82 -8.06
N ASP A 156 13.70 24.35 -8.23
CA ASP A 156 13.51 25.64 -8.91
C ASP A 156 13.95 26.76 -7.97
N LEU A 157 15.09 27.37 -8.29
CA LEU A 157 15.65 28.50 -7.53
C LEU A 157 15.13 29.85 -8.02
N THR A 158 14.31 29.90 -9.07
CA THR A 158 13.73 31.15 -9.61
C THR A 158 13.03 31.98 -8.53
N PRO A 159 12.20 31.41 -7.63
CA PRO A 159 11.55 32.19 -6.57
C PRO A 159 12.52 32.77 -5.53
N ILE A 160 13.70 32.15 -5.38
CA ILE A 160 14.76 32.65 -4.49
C ILE A 160 15.50 33.79 -5.21
N LEU A 161 15.81 33.63 -6.50
CA LEU A 161 16.44 34.66 -7.33
C LEU A 161 15.56 35.91 -7.45
N ASP A 162 14.24 35.77 -7.52
CA ASP A 162 13.29 36.89 -7.54
C ASP A 162 13.32 37.72 -6.24
N ARG A 163 13.82 37.13 -5.15
CA ARG A 163 14.03 37.80 -3.86
C ARG A 163 15.42 38.40 -3.70
N VAL A 164 16.34 38.13 -4.63
CA VAL A 164 17.67 38.72 -4.64
C VAL A 164 17.59 40.09 -5.28
N ASP A 165 17.82 41.13 -4.48
CA ASP A 165 17.94 42.49 -4.98
C ASP A 165 19.31 42.68 -5.65
N ILE A 166 19.33 42.52 -6.97
CA ILE A 166 20.53 42.68 -7.80
C ILE A 166 21.03 44.14 -7.76
N ASP A 167 20.14 45.12 -7.60
CA ASP A 167 20.53 46.53 -7.52
C ASP A 167 21.27 46.83 -6.22
N ALA A 168 20.82 46.25 -5.09
CA ALA A 168 21.52 46.34 -3.82
C ALA A 168 22.89 45.65 -3.86
N ILE A 169 23.02 44.52 -4.58
CA ILE A 169 24.31 43.85 -4.79
C ILE A 169 25.22 44.71 -5.69
N ALA A 170 24.69 45.24 -6.79
CA ALA A 170 25.42 46.10 -7.72
C ALA A 170 25.89 47.40 -7.04
N ALA A 171 25.10 47.97 -6.14
CA ALA A 171 25.48 49.15 -5.35
C ALA A 171 26.67 48.89 -4.41
N ARG A 172 26.98 47.63 -4.11
CA ARG A 172 28.16 47.23 -3.32
C ARG A 172 29.41 47.02 -4.18
N VAL A 173 29.29 47.07 -5.51
CA VAL A 173 30.43 46.98 -6.43
C VAL A 173 31.14 48.33 -6.47
N ASP A 174 32.39 48.35 -6.03
CA ASP A 174 33.27 49.53 -6.13
C ASP A 174 33.81 49.65 -7.56
N VAL A 175 33.08 50.41 -8.39
CA VAL A 175 33.46 50.66 -9.78
C VAL A 175 34.77 51.45 -9.87
N ASP A 176 35.06 52.34 -8.91
CA ASP A 176 36.29 53.12 -8.88
C ASP A 176 37.52 52.24 -8.62
N ALA A 177 37.39 51.22 -7.77
CA ALA A 177 38.43 50.20 -7.60
C ALA A 177 38.65 49.36 -8.87
N ILE A 178 37.58 49.06 -9.62
CA ILE A 178 37.69 48.35 -10.90
C ILE A 178 38.39 49.24 -11.95
N ILE A 179 37.97 50.50 -12.08
CA ILE A 179 38.56 51.47 -13.03
C ILE A 179 40.05 51.67 -12.78
N ARG A 180 40.49 51.73 -11.51
CA ARG A 180 41.92 51.83 -11.16
C ARG A 180 42.76 50.62 -11.60
N ARG A 181 42.14 49.47 -11.87
CA ARG A 181 42.79 48.27 -12.37
C ARG A 181 42.79 48.19 -13.90
N VAL A 182 42.07 49.06 -14.58
CA VAL A 182 42.03 49.16 -16.03
C VAL A 182 43.15 50.09 -16.50
N ASP A 183 43.91 49.67 -17.51
CA ASP A 183 44.86 50.54 -18.20
C ASP A 183 44.11 51.50 -19.14
N LEU A 184 43.67 52.63 -18.58
CA LEU A 184 42.96 53.65 -19.32
C LEU A 184 43.84 54.31 -20.40
N ILE A 185 45.17 54.32 -20.22
CA ILE A 185 46.10 54.94 -21.17
C ILE A 185 46.24 54.03 -22.40
N GLY A 186 46.43 52.73 -22.19
CA GLY A 186 46.43 51.75 -23.27
C GLY A 186 45.10 51.74 -24.03
N LEU A 187 43.97 51.78 -23.32
CA LEU A 187 42.64 51.84 -23.94
C LEU A 187 42.43 53.13 -24.76
N ALA A 188 42.85 54.28 -24.22
CA ALA A 188 42.80 55.54 -24.95
C ALA A 188 43.68 55.50 -26.20
N GLY A 189 44.86 54.89 -26.13
CA GLY A 189 45.72 54.64 -27.29
C GLY A 189 44.99 53.85 -28.38
N THR A 190 44.36 52.73 -28.01
CA THR A 190 43.58 51.92 -28.96
C THR A 190 42.43 52.70 -29.61
N VAL A 191 41.73 53.56 -28.84
CA VAL A 191 40.65 54.40 -29.38
C VAL A 191 41.21 55.46 -30.35
N ILE A 192 42.34 56.09 -30.02
CA ILE A 192 43.02 57.09 -30.85
C ILE A 192 43.65 56.48 -32.10
N GLU A 193 44.04 55.21 -32.06
CA GLU A 193 44.51 54.48 -33.24
C GLU A 193 43.33 54.03 -34.12
N GLY A 194 42.19 53.68 -33.50
CA GLY A 194 40.99 53.25 -34.22
C GLY A 194 40.22 54.39 -34.88
N VAL A 195 40.21 55.58 -34.28
CA VAL A 195 39.73 56.81 -34.90
C VAL A 195 40.95 57.49 -35.45
N ASP A 196 41.15 57.54 -36.77
CA ASP A 196 42.36 58.08 -37.42
C ASP A 196 42.54 59.61 -37.17
N LEU A 197 42.82 59.97 -35.91
CA LEU A 197 42.97 61.33 -35.42
C LEU A 197 44.05 62.08 -36.21
N PRO A 198 45.21 61.48 -36.54
CA PRO A 198 46.21 62.16 -37.36
C PRO A 198 45.67 62.60 -38.73
N GLU A 199 44.88 61.75 -39.39
CA GLU A 199 44.29 62.08 -40.69
C GLU A 199 43.18 63.12 -40.56
N ILE A 200 42.29 62.98 -39.57
CA ILE A 200 41.24 63.98 -39.29
C ILE A 200 41.86 65.35 -39.00
N ILE A 201 42.95 65.40 -38.24
CA ILE A 201 43.67 66.66 -37.94
C ILE A 201 44.32 67.22 -39.20
N ARG A 202 44.90 66.39 -40.06
CA ARG A 202 45.50 66.83 -41.34
C ARG A 202 44.44 67.36 -42.31
N GLU A 203 43.33 66.66 -42.46
CA GLU A 203 42.22 67.07 -43.31
C GLU A 203 41.59 68.38 -42.80
N SER A 204 41.29 68.47 -41.50
CA SER A 204 40.71 69.67 -40.88
C SER A 204 41.66 70.87 -40.92
N THR A 205 42.97 70.66 -40.73
CA THR A 205 43.96 71.74 -40.83
C THR A 205 44.17 72.15 -42.28
N GLY A 206 44.10 71.21 -43.23
CA GLY A 206 44.21 71.45 -44.66
C GLY A 206 43.05 72.27 -45.20
N THR A 207 41.81 71.94 -44.84
CA THR A 207 40.63 72.72 -45.22
C THR A 207 40.64 74.11 -44.59
N MET A 208 40.90 74.22 -43.28
CA MET A 208 41.00 75.53 -42.59
C MET A 208 42.11 76.41 -43.15
N SER A 209 43.27 75.85 -43.47
CA SER A 209 44.38 76.60 -44.08
C SER A 209 44.05 77.07 -45.50
N THR A 210 43.36 76.22 -46.28
CA THR A 210 42.93 76.56 -47.64
C THR A 210 41.87 77.66 -47.61
N GLU A 211 40.89 77.57 -46.71
CA GLU A 211 39.86 78.59 -46.51
C GLU A 211 40.47 79.92 -46.03
N ALA A 212 41.43 79.89 -45.10
CA ALA A 212 42.12 81.10 -44.64
C ALA A 212 42.88 81.79 -45.79
N VAL A 213 43.61 81.03 -46.61
CA VAL A 213 44.34 81.57 -47.76
C VAL A 213 43.38 82.08 -48.84
N GLN A 214 42.31 81.35 -49.14
CA GLN A 214 41.28 81.80 -50.09
C GLN A 214 40.61 83.09 -49.60
N GLY A 215 40.31 83.18 -48.30
CA GLY A 215 39.76 84.39 -47.68
C GLY A 215 40.66 85.61 -47.88
N VAL A 216 41.97 85.47 -47.64
CA VAL A 216 42.95 86.54 -47.89
C VAL A 216 43.00 86.91 -49.38
N ARG A 217 42.96 85.93 -50.28
CA ARG A 217 43.01 86.16 -51.74
C ARG A 217 41.76 86.91 -52.23
N THR A 218 40.58 86.51 -51.77
CA THR A 218 39.33 87.20 -52.11
C THR A 218 39.30 88.61 -51.53
N GLN A 219 39.83 88.81 -50.32
CA GLN A 219 39.94 90.14 -49.73
C GLN A 219 40.91 91.05 -50.50
N GLY A 220 42.03 90.49 -51.00
CA GLY A 220 42.97 91.20 -51.88
C GLY A 220 42.33 91.61 -53.20
N MET A 221 41.65 90.69 -53.89
CA MET A 221 40.95 91.01 -55.15
C MET A 221 39.91 92.12 -54.97
N ARG A 222 39.15 92.12 -53.87
CA ARG A 222 38.20 93.20 -53.57
C ARG A 222 38.89 94.55 -53.31
N ALA A 223 40.08 94.54 -52.69
CA ALA A 223 40.86 95.76 -52.50
C ALA A 223 41.40 96.29 -53.83
N ASP A 224 41.87 95.40 -54.72
CA ASP A 224 42.38 95.77 -56.04
C ASP A 224 41.27 96.28 -56.98
N ASP A 225 40.06 95.68 -56.93
CA ASP A 225 38.88 96.16 -57.65
C ASP A 225 38.45 97.55 -57.16
N ALA A 226 38.51 97.79 -55.85
CA ALA A 226 38.21 99.11 -55.27
C ALA A 226 39.21 100.19 -55.72
N VAL A 227 40.50 99.84 -55.79
CA VAL A 227 41.56 100.73 -56.32
C VAL A 227 41.37 100.97 -57.81
N SER A 228 41.08 99.93 -58.59
CA SER A 228 40.86 100.05 -60.05
C SER A 228 39.63 100.88 -60.38
N GLY A 229 38.53 100.74 -59.62
CA GLY A 229 37.34 101.58 -59.74
C GLY A 229 37.60 103.05 -59.37
N PHE A 230 38.47 103.31 -58.40
CA PHE A 230 38.90 104.67 -58.04
C PHE A 230 39.78 105.28 -59.14
N VAL A 231 40.79 104.54 -59.64
CA VAL A 231 41.70 104.98 -60.71
C VAL A 231 40.95 105.18 -62.04
N GLY A 232 40.04 104.26 -62.40
CA GLY A 232 39.21 104.38 -63.60
C GLY A 232 38.29 105.61 -63.58
N ARG A 233 37.82 106.01 -62.38
CA ARG A 233 37.06 107.25 -62.17
C ARG A 233 37.93 108.51 -62.26
N MET A 234 39.21 108.42 -61.88
CA MET A 234 40.18 109.52 -62.00
C MET A 234 40.68 109.74 -63.43
N PHE A 235 40.75 108.66 -64.25
CA PHE A 235 41.23 108.70 -65.64
C PHE A 235 40.13 108.67 -66.72
N GLY A 236 38.85 108.82 -66.37
CA GLY A 236 37.80 109.21 -67.32
C GLY A 236 37.40 108.16 -68.38
N ARG A 237 37.49 106.85 -68.09
CA ARG A 237 36.99 105.82 -69.01
C ARG A 237 35.48 105.64 -68.84
N HIS A 238 34.70 106.07 -69.83
CA HIS A 238 33.26 105.79 -69.93
C HIS A 238 33.04 104.31 -70.28
N PRO A 239 32.20 103.55 -69.55
CA PRO A 239 31.68 102.29 -70.05
C PRO A 239 30.62 102.58 -71.10
N GLU A 240 30.90 102.23 -72.35
CA GLU A 240 29.91 102.22 -73.43
C GLU A 240 28.97 101.03 -73.22
N HIS A 241 27.67 101.33 -73.26
CA HIS A 241 26.60 100.35 -73.34
C HIS A 241 26.70 99.59 -74.67
N HIS A 242 26.86 98.27 -74.61
CA HIS A 242 26.44 97.38 -75.68
C HIS A 242 25.16 96.64 -75.23
N GLU A 243 24.03 97.24 -75.57
CA GLU A 243 22.80 96.48 -75.82
C GLU A 243 22.95 95.83 -77.20
N HIS A 244 22.85 94.51 -77.27
CA HIS A 244 22.24 93.82 -78.40
C HIS A 244 21.73 92.45 -77.95
N GLU A 245 20.41 92.32 -78.12
CA GLU A 245 19.62 91.10 -78.11
C GLU A 245 20.10 90.10 -79.18
N GLY A 246 19.83 88.80 -78.96
CA GLY A 246 19.90 87.74 -79.97
C GLY A 246 20.12 86.37 -79.34
N GLN A 247 19.05 85.69 -78.90
CA GLN A 247 18.31 84.63 -79.62
C GLN A 247 19.08 83.31 -79.79
N GLY A 248 18.49 82.24 -79.25
CA GLY A 248 18.89 80.84 -79.46
C GLY A 248 18.51 79.96 -78.29
#